data_AF-A0A8B6XRK9-F1
#
_entry.id   AF-A0A8B6XRK9-F1
#
_cell.length_a   1.000
_cell.length_b   1.000
_cell.length_c   1.000
_cell.angle_alpha   90.00
_cell.angle_beta   90.00
_cell.angle_gamma   90.00
#
_symmetry.space_group_name_H-M   'P 1'
#
loop_
_entity.id
_entity.type
_entity.pdbx_description
1 polymer ?
#
loop_
_entity_poly.entity_id
_entity_poly.type
_entity_poly.pdbx_seq_one_letter_code
_entity_poly.pdbx_strand_id
1 'polypeptide(L)'
;MNIRNCVPYTVFFIVIIFAEIKCFRINQDNNGIQKIKKEREKDVKVSSRLIEKVFEKYPYFLNDFLDFNISAADGETHKVGYIKEMVLEVTRNDGYQVLTTENIEDSFLGQHSSLFTCSEVRRYIGNPKYSEYLEGDYGSQIILVSGDNGQLKPKSIAKRDAGCLIGDKCVYNHHCENKTAGVEKDFKRCKISETNEDCFSTEMTEMLSDELEFLTGYRPHVVINNLHQTRVNVNLPPGIGTFEVDEARRAWHSFHKLLYKAQKRFKGKKGLLIDVHANSKTDHIPEIAFNYGLFKESENTSSSIDSLMNHTSLSFHELTEGKRSMSHYMDESGYNVTAVPQSALNVSYVVEHYGSNKRYPGRNIDAVQVDMRINRKNKKLLKTMVEDLSSAVYKFLLEYY
;
A
#
# COMPACT_ATOMS: atom_id res chain seq x y z
N MET A 1 10.54 27.97 -40.62
CA MET A 1 10.60 28.05 -39.15
C MET A 1 10.11 26.70 -38.62
N ASN A 2 11.04 25.78 -38.34
CA ASN A 2 10.73 24.39 -38.00
C ASN A 2 10.55 24.25 -36.48
N ILE A 3 9.32 24.05 -36.03
CA ILE A 3 9.01 23.68 -34.65
C ILE A 3 9.24 22.17 -34.54
N ARG A 4 10.34 21.77 -33.89
CA ARG A 4 10.59 20.38 -33.51
C ARG A 4 9.67 20.01 -32.35
N ASN A 5 8.84 18.99 -32.58
CA ASN A 5 8.06 18.33 -31.53
C ASN A 5 8.98 17.71 -30.49
N CYS A 6 8.95 18.21 -29.25
CA CYS A 6 9.54 17.51 -28.11
C CYS A 6 8.59 16.38 -27.70
N VAL A 7 8.98 15.14 -28.01
CA VAL A 7 8.36 13.94 -27.44
C VAL A 7 8.92 13.76 -26.02
N PRO A 8 8.11 13.55 -24.97
CA PRO A 8 8.63 13.27 -23.64
C PRO A 8 9.24 11.86 -23.63
N TYR A 9 10.56 11.79 -23.49
CA TYR A 9 11.28 10.52 -23.30
C TYR A 9 11.08 10.03 -21.87
N THR A 10 10.66 8.77 -21.74
CA THR A 10 10.64 8.06 -20.45
C THR A 10 12.00 7.38 -20.29
N VAL A 11 12.73 7.70 -19.23
CA VAL A 11 14.01 7.06 -18.88
C VAL A 11 13.73 5.97 -17.85
N PHE A 12 14.30 4.79 -18.05
CA PHE A 12 14.26 3.68 -17.09
C PHE A 12 15.65 3.54 -16.45
N PHE A 13 15.69 3.33 -15.13
CA PHE A 13 16.92 3.02 -14.40
C PHE A 13 16.75 1.71 -13.65
N ILE A 14 17.78 0.87 -13.67
CA ILE A 14 17.91 -0.32 -12.86
C ILE A 14 19.23 -0.16 -12.10
N VAL A 15 19.19 -0.16 -10.77
CA VAL A 15 20.39 -0.27 -9.95
C VAL A 15 20.49 -1.72 -9.49
N ILE A 16 21.47 -2.45 -9.99
CA ILE A 16 21.74 -3.83 -9.55
C ILE A 16 22.91 -3.77 -8.56
N ILE A 17 22.64 -4.06 -7.30
CA ILE A 17 23.67 -4.22 -6.27
C ILE A 17 24.00 -5.71 -6.19
N PHE A 18 25.22 -6.09 -6.57
CA PHE A 18 25.74 -7.43 -6.31
C PHE A 18 26.45 -7.43 -4.96
N ALA A 19 25.86 -8.10 -3.97
CA ALA A 19 26.54 -8.45 -2.74
C ALA A 19 26.84 -9.96 -2.78
N GLU A 20 28.12 -10.31 -2.69
CA GLU A 20 28.56 -11.70 -2.74
C GLU A 20 28.63 -12.26 -1.30
N ILE A 21 27.69 -13.15 -0.96
CA ILE A 21 27.58 -13.73 0.38
C ILE A 21 28.38 -15.04 0.43
N LYS A 22 29.27 -15.19 1.43
CA LYS A 22 29.98 -16.44 1.70
C LYS A 22 29.08 -17.42 2.45
N CYS A 23 28.67 -18.51 1.80
CA CYS A 23 28.01 -19.63 2.49
C CYS A 23 29.06 -20.57 3.13
N PHE A 24 28.94 -20.81 4.44
CA PHE A 24 29.74 -21.80 5.16
C PHE A 24 28.95 -23.10 5.31
N ARG A 25 29.62 -24.26 5.14
CA ARG A 25 29.08 -25.56 5.58
C ARG A 25 29.01 -25.56 7.11
N ILE A 26 27.83 -25.84 7.66
CA ILE A 26 27.58 -25.95 9.09
C ILE A 26 27.38 -27.42 9.43
N ASN A 27 28.21 -27.95 10.33
CA ASN A 27 27.74 -29.04 11.20
C ASN A 27 26.80 -28.39 12.22
N GLN A 28 25.64 -28.99 12.47
CA GLN A 28 24.56 -28.49 13.35
C GLN A 28 24.97 -28.32 14.82
N ASP A 29 25.98 -27.50 15.11
CA ASP A 29 26.29 -27.03 16.45
C ASP A 29 25.83 -25.58 16.63
N ASN A 30 25.47 -25.23 17.86
CA ASN A 30 24.98 -23.90 18.22
C ASN A 30 26.02 -22.78 17.97
N ASN A 31 27.30 -23.13 17.80
CA ASN A 31 28.37 -22.18 17.54
C ASN A 31 28.38 -21.73 16.07
N GLY A 32 28.03 -22.60 15.13
CA GLY A 32 27.88 -22.28 13.71
C GLY A 32 26.77 -21.25 13.44
N ILE A 33 25.62 -21.41 14.11
CA ILE A 33 24.48 -20.50 13.97
C ILE A 33 24.81 -19.10 14.53
N GLN A 34 25.48 -19.02 15.68
CA GLN A 34 25.92 -17.74 16.26
C GLN A 34 26.93 -17.01 15.37
N LYS A 35 27.86 -17.75 14.75
CA LYS A 35 28.85 -17.19 13.82
C LYS A 35 28.18 -16.60 12.56
N ILE A 36 27.15 -17.25 12.04
CA ILE A 36 26.38 -16.76 10.87
C ILE A 36 25.58 -15.51 11.20
N LYS A 37 24.91 -15.47 12.36
CA LYS A 37 24.22 -14.24 12.80
C LYS A 37 25.18 -13.06 12.88
N LYS A 38 26.40 -13.29 13.40
CA LYS A 38 27.43 -12.25 13.53
C LYS A 38 28.02 -11.79 12.19
N GLU A 39 28.22 -12.70 11.23
CA GLU A 39 28.66 -12.31 9.88
C GLU A 39 27.53 -11.61 9.11
N ARG A 40 26.28 -12.07 9.24
CA ARG A 40 25.09 -11.40 8.68
C ARG A 40 24.96 -9.96 9.19
N GLU A 41 25.14 -9.73 10.49
CA GLU A 41 25.13 -8.39 11.07
C GLU A 41 26.24 -7.49 10.49
N LYS A 42 27.41 -8.05 10.15
CA LYS A 42 28.47 -7.29 9.46
C LYS A 42 28.08 -6.95 8.03
N ASP A 43 27.51 -7.90 7.29
CA ASP A 43 27.11 -7.69 5.89
C ASP A 43 25.98 -6.66 5.77
N VAL A 44 24.99 -6.71 6.68
CA VAL A 44 23.97 -5.68 6.82
C VAL A 44 24.62 -4.32 7.09
N LYS A 45 25.57 -4.25 8.03
CA LYS A 45 26.26 -2.99 8.38
C LYS A 45 27.10 -2.43 7.24
N VAL A 46 27.73 -3.28 6.43
CA VAL A 46 28.50 -2.85 5.24
C VAL A 46 27.55 -2.36 4.15
N SER A 47 26.45 -3.07 3.91
CA SER A 47 25.42 -2.68 2.93
C SER A 47 24.79 -1.35 3.30
N SER A 48 24.40 -1.15 4.57
CA SER A 48 23.87 0.14 5.05
C SER A 48 24.85 1.29 4.84
N ARG A 49 26.15 1.10 5.12
CA ARG A 49 27.18 2.13 4.88
C ARG A 49 27.38 2.45 3.40
N LEU A 50 27.26 1.44 2.52
CA LEU A 50 27.36 1.65 1.08
C LEU A 50 26.17 2.46 0.57
N ILE A 51 24.97 2.12 1.03
CA ILE A 51 23.74 2.86 0.75
C ILE A 51 23.89 4.32 1.22
N GLU A 52 24.33 4.55 2.47
CA GLU A 52 24.60 5.88 3.00
C GLU A 52 25.57 6.68 2.13
N LYS A 53 26.69 6.09 1.70
CA LYS A 53 27.67 6.77 0.82
C LYS A 53 27.11 7.12 -0.56
N VAL A 54 26.23 6.27 -1.10
CA VAL A 54 25.56 6.52 -2.37
C VAL A 54 24.57 7.69 -2.21
N PHE A 55 23.82 7.74 -1.10
CA PHE A 55 22.95 8.88 -0.75
C PHE A 55 23.74 10.18 -0.52
N GLU A 56 24.89 10.12 0.14
CA GLU A 56 25.78 11.29 0.35
C GLU A 56 26.32 11.83 -0.97
N LYS A 57 26.72 10.94 -1.89
CA LYS A 57 27.36 11.33 -3.16
C LYS A 57 26.34 11.81 -4.22
N TYR A 58 25.11 11.29 -4.17
CA TYR A 58 24.06 11.61 -5.15
C TYR A 58 22.73 12.00 -4.47
N PRO A 59 22.71 13.07 -3.65
CA PRO A 59 21.57 13.42 -2.79
C PRO A 59 20.29 13.79 -3.55
N TYR A 60 20.40 14.06 -4.86
CA TYR A 60 19.28 14.44 -5.73
C TYR A 60 18.84 13.33 -6.70
N PHE A 61 19.60 12.24 -6.85
CA PHE A 61 19.35 11.22 -7.89
C PHE A 61 18.70 9.93 -7.38
N LEU A 62 18.59 9.74 -6.06
CA LEU A 62 18.02 8.54 -5.43
C LEU A 62 16.92 8.82 -4.40
N ASN A 63 16.39 10.05 -4.35
CA ASN A 63 15.09 10.27 -3.68
C ASN A 63 13.94 9.57 -4.41
N ASP A 64 14.19 9.13 -5.63
CA ASP A 64 13.34 8.22 -6.38
C ASP A 64 14.11 6.90 -6.60
N PHE A 65 13.50 5.80 -6.18
CA PHE A 65 13.80 4.39 -6.55
C PHE A 65 14.73 3.56 -5.64
N LEU A 66 14.10 2.49 -5.13
CA LEU A 66 14.59 1.23 -4.57
C LEU A 66 14.66 1.17 -3.04
N ASP A 67 13.80 0.31 -2.49
CA ASP A 67 13.95 -0.27 -1.16
C ASP A 67 14.48 -1.71 -1.35
N PHE A 68 15.58 -2.05 -0.68
CA PHE A 68 16.22 -3.37 -0.77
C PHE A 68 15.83 -4.20 0.45
N ASN A 69 14.95 -5.19 0.27
CA ASN A 69 14.65 -6.17 1.30
C ASN A 69 15.41 -7.49 1.03
N ILE A 70 16.16 -7.97 2.02
CA ILE A 70 16.93 -9.23 1.92
C ILE A 70 16.16 -10.29 2.73
N SER A 71 15.30 -11.05 2.07
CA SER A 71 14.59 -12.21 2.65
C SER A 71 15.16 -13.55 2.15
N ALA A 72 15.02 -14.59 2.99
CA ALA A 72 15.82 -15.82 3.01
C ALA A 72 15.52 -16.80 1.86
N ALA A 73 16.53 -17.56 1.43
CA ALA A 73 16.38 -18.75 0.58
C ALA A 73 17.10 -19.95 1.22
N ASP A 74 16.37 -21.02 1.49
CA ASP A 74 16.88 -22.34 1.87
C ASP A 74 17.13 -23.17 0.59
N GLY A 75 18.39 -23.53 0.35
CA GLY A 75 18.76 -24.42 -0.75
C GLY A 75 20.21 -24.87 -0.65
N GLU A 76 20.44 -26.19 -0.60
CA GLU A 76 21.77 -26.79 -0.55
C GLU A 76 22.48 -26.69 -1.90
N THR A 77 23.73 -26.20 -1.95
CA THR A 77 24.66 -26.45 -3.06
C THR A 77 26.15 -26.32 -2.66
N HIS A 78 27.02 -26.93 -3.49
CA HIS A 78 28.40 -27.28 -3.20
C HIS A 78 29.46 -26.22 -3.63
N LYS A 79 30.59 -26.21 -2.90
CA LYS A 79 31.92 -25.54 -3.08
C LYS A 79 32.13 -24.56 -4.27
N VAL A 80 32.65 -23.35 -3.96
CA VAL A 80 33.77 -22.57 -4.57
C VAL A 80 33.75 -21.13 -3.95
N GLY A 81 34.80 -20.31 -4.08
CA GLY A 81 34.91 -19.02 -3.37
C GLY A 81 35.61 -17.83 -4.07
N TYR A 82 35.56 -16.70 -3.34
CA TYR A 82 36.17 -15.35 -3.44
C TYR A 82 35.75 -14.37 -4.56
N ILE A 83 35.69 -13.10 -4.13
CA ILE A 83 34.92 -11.97 -4.70
C ILE A 83 35.63 -11.22 -5.84
N LYS A 84 34.91 -10.87 -6.92
CA LYS A 84 35.34 -9.91 -7.97
C LYS A 84 34.22 -8.94 -8.40
N GLU A 85 34.55 -7.64 -8.35
CA GLU A 85 34.04 -6.46 -9.09
C GLU A 85 32.53 -6.12 -9.14
N MET A 86 32.22 -4.83 -8.90
CA MET A 86 30.89 -4.21 -9.11
C MET A 86 30.83 -3.57 -10.50
N VAL A 87 29.81 -3.91 -11.30
CA VAL A 87 29.51 -3.24 -12.57
C VAL A 87 28.26 -2.37 -12.40
N LEU A 88 28.38 -1.08 -12.72
CA LEU A 88 27.26 -0.15 -12.86
C LEU A 88 26.87 -0.08 -14.34
N GLU A 89 25.72 -0.64 -14.70
CA GLU A 89 25.17 -0.55 -16.06
C GLU A 89 24.12 0.56 -16.12
N VAL A 90 24.34 1.57 -16.96
CA VAL A 90 23.41 2.69 -17.18
C VAL A 90 23.03 2.70 -18.65
N THR A 91 21.78 2.37 -18.96
CA THR A 91 21.24 2.43 -20.33
C THR A 91 20.76 3.84 -20.69
N ARG A 92 21.31 4.40 -21.76
CA ARG A 92 20.76 5.52 -22.53
C ARG A 92 20.45 5.04 -23.95
N ASN A 93 19.38 5.55 -24.57
CA ASN A 93 18.82 5.06 -25.84
C ASN A 93 19.66 5.36 -27.10
N ASP A 94 20.94 5.68 -26.96
CA ASP A 94 21.79 6.16 -28.04
C ASP A 94 23.24 5.64 -27.99
N GLY A 95 23.51 4.60 -27.20
CA GLY A 95 24.77 3.84 -27.23
C GLY A 95 25.35 3.57 -25.85
N TYR A 96 26.12 2.48 -25.75
CA TYR A 96 26.74 2.00 -24.52
C TYR A 96 27.84 2.97 -24.03
N GLN A 97 27.78 3.36 -22.76
CA GLN A 97 28.96 3.81 -22.02
C GLN A 97 29.05 3.03 -20.71
N VAL A 98 30.07 2.17 -20.65
CA VAL A 98 30.48 1.51 -19.41
C VAL A 98 31.28 2.53 -18.61
N LEU A 99 30.81 2.91 -17.42
CA LEU A 99 31.60 3.69 -16.47
C LEU A 99 32.29 2.70 -15.53
N THR A 100 33.52 2.33 -15.86
CA THR A 100 34.42 1.64 -14.93
C THR A 100 35.08 2.69 -14.01
N THR A 101 35.21 2.40 -12.72
CA THR A 101 36.15 3.12 -11.85
C THR A 101 37.54 2.53 -12.08
N GLU A 102 38.55 3.41 -12.16
CA GLU A 102 39.91 3.14 -12.63
C GLU A 102 40.65 1.96 -11.97
N ASN A 103 41.56 1.40 -12.78
CA ASN A 103 42.42 0.24 -12.58
C ASN A 103 43.13 0.14 -11.21
N ILE A 104 43.08 -1.05 -10.62
CA ILE A 104 44.18 -1.60 -9.82
C ILE A 104 44.69 -2.84 -10.57
N GLU A 105 46.00 -2.91 -10.75
CA GLU A 105 46.73 -3.75 -11.70
C GLU A 105 46.39 -5.26 -11.71
N ASP A 106 46.50 -5.80 -12.92
CA ASP A 106 46.33 -7.18 -13.36
C ASP A 106 47.07 -8.25 -12.54
N SER A 107 46.38 -9.34 -12.22
CA SER A 107 46.78 -10.66 -12.73
C SER A 107 45.72 -11.74 -12.44
N PHE A 108 45.58 -12.67 -13.40
CA PHE A 108 44.80 -13.91 -13.40
C PHE A 108 43.31 -13.85 -13.84
N LEU A 109 43.16 -14.23 -15.11
CA LEU A 109 41.95 -14.67 -15.82
C LEU A 109 41.50 -16.08 -15.37
N GLY A 110 40.18 -16.28 -15.26
CA GLY A 110 39.54 -17.59 -15.07
C GLY A 110 38.01 -17.50 -15.26
N GLN A 111 37.45 -18.51 -15.93
CA GLN A 111 36.12 -18.58 -16.57
C GLN A 111 34.89 -18.71 -15.64
N HIS A 112 33.76 -18.18 -16.14
CA HIS A 112 32.34 -18.55 -15.95
C HIS A 112 31.78 -18.90 -14.56
N SER A 113 30.72 -18.19 -14.13
CA SER A 113 29.34 -18.74 -14.02
C SER A 113 28.37 -17.71 -13.41
N SER A 114 27.10 -17.85 -13.81
CA SER A 114 25.94 -17.03 -13.46
C SER A 114 25.41 -17.30 -12.04
N LEU A 115 25.10 -16.24 -11.31
CA LEU A 115 24.40 -16.26 -10.01
C LEU A 115 23.21 -15.28 -10.07
N PHE A 116 22.01 -15.77 -9.79
CA PHE A 116 20.82 -14.96 -9.57
C PHE A 116 20.82 -14.46 -8.13
N THR A 117 20.87 -13.14 -7.94
CA THR A 117 20.45 -12.49 -6.70
C THR A 117 18.93 -12.35 -6.73
N CYS A 118 18.22 -12.93 -5.77
CA CYS A 118 16.84 -12.52 -5.48
C CYS A 118 16.90 -11.21 -4.68
N SER A 119 17.26 -10.11 -5.34
CA SER A 119 16.92 -8.77 -4.85
C SER A 119 15.49 -8.48 -5.34
N GLU A 120 14.53 -8.35 -4.43
CA GLU A 120 13.19 -7.89 -4.77
C GLU A 120 13.27 -6.44 -5.26
N VAL A 121 13.21 -6.22 -6.58
CA VAL A 121 13.14 -4.87 -7.16
C VAL A 121 11.70 -4.38 -7.05
N ARG A 122 11.39 -3.62 -6.00
CA ARG A 122 10.07 -3.00 -5.82
C ARG A 122 9.87 -1.86 -6.83
N ARG A 123 8.87 -2.01 -7.72
CA ARG A 123 8.54 -0.99 -8.71
C ARG A 123 7.54 0.02 -8.16
N TYR A 124 8.03 1.20 -7.80
CA TYR A 124 7.19 2.33 -7.43
C TYR A 124 6.67 3.04 -8.69
N ILE A 125 5.35 3.25 -8.77
CA ILE A 125 4.74 4.00 -9.88
C ILE A 125 3.86 5.12 -9.31
N GLY A 126 4.29 6.37 -9.41
CA GLY A 126 3.50 7.52 -8.92
C GLY A 126 4.30 8.82 -8.86
N ASN A 127 3.68 9.90 -8.36
CA ASN A 127 4.41 11.04 -7.82
C ASN A 127 4.64 10.74 -6.32
N PRO A 128 5.84 10.28 -5.92
CA PRO A 128 6.09 9.76 -4.58
C PRO A 128 5.88 10.81 -3.49
N LYS A 129 5.78 12.10 -3.87
CA LYS A 129 5.52 13.18 -2.93
C LYS A 129 4.25 12.96 -2.10
N TYR A 130 3.16 12.39 -2.64
CA TYR A 130 1.86 12.32 -1.94
C TYR A 130 1.20 10.95 -1.88
N SER A 131 1.52 10.04 -2.80
CA SER A 131 0.89 8.73 -2.86
C SER A 131 1.80 7.71 -3.53
N GLU A 132 1.74 6.48 -3.07
CA GLU A 132 2.57 5.37 -3.53
C GLU A 132 1.72 4.21 -4.05
N TYR A 133 2.27 3.49 -5.03
CA TYR A 133 1.74 2.23 -5.51
C TYR A 133 2.87 1.23 -5.55
N LEU A 134 2.76 0.21 -4.70
CA LEU A 134 3.59 -0.98 -4.71
C LEU A 134 2.90 -2.02 -5.59
N GLU A 135 3.48 -2.26 -6.76
CA GLU A 135 2.95 -3.26 -7.68
C GLU A 135 3.20 -4.67 -7.14
N GLY A 136 2.15 -5.31 -6.67
CA GLY A 136 2.12 -6.76 -6.38
C GLY A 136 2.22 -7.67 -7.60
N ASP A 137 2.22 -8.98 -7.35
CA ASP A 137 2.44 -10.01 -8.36
C ASP A 137 1.24 -10.19 -9.30
N TYR A 138 1.52 -10.65 -10.52
CA TYR A 138 0.50 -10.89 -11.54
C TYR A 138 -0.56 -11.93 -11.12
N GLY A 139 -0.20 -12.85 -10.22
CA GLY A 139 -1.12 -13.86 -9.68
C GLY A 139 -1.97 -13.34 -8.52
N SER A 140 -1.67 -12.16 -7.95
CA SER A 140 -2.40 -11.65 -6.81
C SER A 140 -3.81 -11.19 -7.18
N GLN A 141 -4.78 -11.54 -6.33
CA GLN A 141 -6.17 -11.11 -6.42
C GLN A 141 -6.53 -10.10 -5.33
N ILE A 142 -5.54 -9.44 -4.74
CA ILE A 142 -5.74 -8.55 -3.59
C ILE A 142 -5.20 -7.14 -3.90
N ILE A 143 -5.98 -6.13 -3.55
CA ILE A 143 -5.55 -4.74 -3.46
C ILE A 143 -5.70 -4.28 -2.00
N LEU A 144 -4.62 -3.88 -1.36
CA LEU A 144 -4.63 -3.27 -0.04
C LEU A 144 -4.50 -1.75 -0.18
N VAL A 145 -5.24 -1.02 0.65
CA VAL A 145 -5.28 0.45 0.62
C VAL A 145 -5.05 1.02 2.02
N SER A 146 -4.15 2.00 2.13
CA SER A 146 -3.98 2.83 3.34
C SER A 146 -4.24 4.29 2.98
N GLY A 147 -5.43 4.78 3.35
CA GLY A 147 -5.89 6.13 3.00
C GLY A 147 -5.59 7.23 4.02
N ASP A 148 -5.54 6.90 5.32
CA ASP A 148 -5.73 7.90 6.38
C ASP A 148 -4.54 8.12 7.36
N ASN A 149 -3.45 7.35 7.26
CA ASN A 149 -2.27 7.45 8.15
C ASN A 149 -1.06 8.24 7.56
N GLY A 150 -1.27 8.99 6.47
CA GLY A 150 -0.22 9.83 5.90
C GLY A 150 0.32 10.91 6.87
N GLN A 151 1.62 11.18 6.86
CA GLN A 151 2.26 12.14 7.77
C GLN A 151 2.59 13.49 7.12
N LEU A 152 2.57 13.56 5.79
CA LEU A 152 3.00 14.75 5.06
C LEU A 152 1.98 15.88 5.19
N LYS A 153 2.47 17.05 5.62
CA LYS A 153 1.70 18.28 5.83
C LYS A 153 2.31 19.45 5.04
N PRO A 154 2.38 19.38 3.69
CA PRO A 154 2.99 20.43 2.90
C PRO A 154 2.29 21.77 3.13
N LYS A 155 3.07 22.86 3.24
CA LYS A 155 2.52 24.22 3.41
C LYS A 155 1.65 24.68 2.23
N SER A 156 1.89 24.10 1.05
CA SER A 156 1.19 24.43 -0.19
C SER A 156 -0.24 23.89 -0.25
N ILE A 157 -0.59 22.90 0.60
CA ILE A 157 -1.97 22.44 0.78
C ILE A 157 -2.51 22.98 2.10
N ALA A 158 -3.51 23.85 2.03
CA ALA A 158 -4.15 24.42 3.22
C ALA A 158 -4.75 23.34 4.13
N LYS A 159 -4.87 23.64 5.43
CA LYS A 159 -5.42 22.69 6.41
C LYS A 159 -6.94 22.72 6.31
N ARG A 160 -7.55 21.56 6.04
CA ARG A 160 -8.98 21.29 6.22
C ARG A 160 -9.35 21.52 7.69
N ASP A 161 -10.29 22.42 7.98
CA ASP A 161 -10.70 22.77 9.35
C ASP A 161 -12.22 22.59 9.59
N ALA A 162 -13.06 23.38 8.91
CA ALA A 162 -14.50 23.28 8.94
C ALA A 162 -15.13 23.81 7.65
N GLY A 163 -16.27 23.25 7.29
CA GLY A 163 -17.09 23.78 6.21
C GLY A 163 -17.87 25.02 6.62
N CYS A 164 -18.46 25.68 5.63
CA CYS A 164 -19.35 26.81 5.79
C CYS A 164 -20.80 26.32 5.76
N LEU A 165 -21.62 26.80 6.68
CA LEU A 165 -23.04 26.44 6.70
C LEU A 165 -23.83 27.43 5.83
N ILE A 166 -24.39 26.94 4.72
CA ILE A 166 -25.23 27.73 3.82
C ILE A 166 -26.65 27.13 3.85
N GLY A 167 -27.56 27.84 4.51
CA GLY A 167 -28.87 27.28 4.88
C GLY A 167 -28.67 26.11 5.84
N ASP A 168 -29.10 24.91 5.44
CA ASP A 168 -28.88 23.66 6.20
C ASP A 168 -27.85 22.73 5.57
N LYS A 169 -27.04 23.23 4.62
CA LYS A 169 -26.02 22.44 3.92
C LYS A 169 -24.61 22.91 4.25
N CYS A 170 -23.71 21.97 4.46
CA CYS A 170 -22.29 22.24 4.60
C CYS A 170 -21.60 22.33 3.24
N VAL A 171 -20.89 23.42 2.99
CA VAL A 171 -20.02 23.62 1.83
C VAL A 171 -18.58 23.63 2.31
N TYR A 172 -17.77 22.70 1.81
CA TYR A 172 -16.40 22.46 2.29
C TYR A 172 -15.39 23.14 1.38
N ASN A 173 -15.07 24.41 1.67
CA ASN A 173 -14.00 25.17 1.03
C ASN A 173 -13.41 26.18 2.03
N HIS A 174 -12.30 26.85 1.67
CA HIS A 174 -11.66 27.80 2.57
C HIS A 174 -12.27 29.21 2.59
N HIS A 175 -13.02 29.57 1.55
CA HIS A 175 -13.40 30.96 1.27
C HIS A 175 -14.90 31.25 1.47
N CYS A 176 -15.70 30.27 1.92
CA CYS A 176 -17.15 30.38 2.09
C CYS A 176 -17.81 31.13 0.94
N GLU A 177 -17.49 30.73 -0.31
CA GLU A 177 -17.84 31.49 -1.51
C GLU A 177 -19.35 31.52 -1.75
N ASN A 178 -19.98 32.50 -1.12
CA ASN A 178 -21.07 33.33 -1.58
C ASN A 178 -21.11 34.50 -0.61
N LYS A 179 -20.75 35.70 -1.09
CA LYS A 179 -20.73 36.96 -0.32
C LYS A 179 -22.12 37.42 0.12
N THR A 180 -23.06 36.51 0.36
CA THR A 180 -24.23 36.83 1.19
C THR A 180 -23.68 37.14 2.57
N ALA A 181 -23.80 38.40 3.01
CA ALA A 181 -23.27 38.85 4.28
C ALA A 181 -23.67 37.88 5.41
N GLY A 182 -22.69 37.36 6.15
CA GLY A 182 -22.92 36.54 7.34
C GLY A 182 -22.71 35.02 7.20
N VAL A 183 -22.22 34.49 6.08
CA VAL A 183 -21.83 33.07 5.99
C VAL A 183 -20.40 32.88 6.52
N GLU A 184 -20.28 32.20 7.65
CA GLU A 184 -18.99 31.84 8.28
C GLU A 184 -18.82 30.33 8.39
N LYS A 185 -17.60 29.90 8.76
CA LYS A 185 -17.31 28.49 9.05
C LYS A 185 -18.08 28.04 10.29
N ASP A 186 -18.72 26.88 10.21
CA ASP A 186 -19.43 26.28 11.34
C ASP A 186 -18.66 25.05 11.85
N PHE A 187 -17.87 25.26 12.90
CA PHE A 187 -17.06 24.21 13.54
C PHE A 187 -17.88 23.19 14.34
N LYS A 188 -19.19 23.40 14.49
CA LYS A 188 -20.09 22.50 15.21
C LYS A 188 -20.89 21.64 14.24
N ARG A 189 -21.55 22.26 13.26
CA ARG A 189 -22.44 21.59 12.29
C ARG A 189 -21.69 21.10 11.05
N CYS A 190 -20.65 21.82 10.63
CA CYS A 190 -19.83 21.49 9.46
C CYS A 190 -18.42 21.08 9.87
N LYS A 191 -18.31 20.46 11.05
CA LYS A 191 -17.07 19.89 11.57
C LYS A 191 -16.55 18.82 10.63
N ILE A 192 -15.25 18.86 10.38
CA ILE A 192 -14.54 17.73 9.79
C ILE A 192 -14.05 16.86 10.94
N SER A 193 -14.25 15.55 10.84
CA SER A 193 -13.59 14.62 11.74
C SER A 193 -12.09 14.60 11.42
N GLU A 194 -11.30 15.38 12.16
CA GLU A 194 -9.84 15.26 12.18
C GLU A 194 -9.47 14.17 13.20
N THR A 195 -9.60 12.92 12.83
CA THR A 195 -9.15 11.83 13.68
C THR A 195 -7.64 11.64 13.50
N ASN A 196 -6.81 12.20 14.39
CA ASN A 196 -5.40 11.73 14.57
C ASN A 196 -5.35 10.28 15.11
N GLU A 197 -6.33 9.46 14.76
CA GLU A 197 -6.72 8.23 15.45
C GLU A 197 -6.40 6.99 14.63
N ASP A 198 -6.30 7.13 13.30
CA ASP A 198 -5.71 6.13 12.40
C ASP A 198 -4.19 6.25 12.42
N CYS A 199 -3.61 5.98 13.59
CA CYS A 199 -2.21 5.65 13.67
C CYS A 199 -2.11 4.15 13.41
N PHE A 200 -1.24 3.75 12.48
CA PHE A 200 -0.88 2.37 12.12
C PHE A 200 -1.55 1.77 10.87
N SER A 201 -2.56 2.36 10.20
CA SER A 201 -3.09 1.70 8.99
C SER A 201 -2.03 1.42 7.92
N THR A 202 -1.02 2.27 7.76
CA THR A 202 0.10 2.00 6.83
C THR A 202 0.97 0.83 7.30
N GLU A 203 1.43 0.84 8.56
CA GLU A 203 2.24 -0.26 9.15
C GLU A 203 1.47 -1.58 9.06
N MET A 204 0.16 -1.58 9.33
CA MET A 204 -0.69 -2.75 9.19
C MET A 204 -0.88 -3.20 7.75
N THR A 205 -1.04 -2.26 6.82
CA THR A 205 -1.18 -2.56 5.40
C THR A 205 0.07 -3.25 4.86
N GLU A 206 1.24 -2.78 5.25
CA GLU A 206 2.53 -3.39 4.90
C GLU A 206 2.68 -4.78 5.53
N MET A 207 2.39 -4.92 6.84
CA MET A 207 2.43 -6.21 7.52
C MET A 207 1.43 -7.20 6.90
N LEU A 208 0.22 -6.75 6.57
CA LEU A 208 -0.80 -7.58 5.93
C LEU A 208 -0.34 -8.00 4.52
N SER A 209 0.34 -7.12 3.78
CA SER A 209 0.94 -7.45 2.48
C SER A 209 1.97 -8.57 2.61
N ASP A 210 2.87 -8.47 3.59
CA ASP A 210 3.94 -9.46 3.79
C ASP A 210 3.37 -10.82 4.24
N GLU A 211 2.40 -10.82 5.17
CA GLU A 211 1.76 -12.06 5.63
C GLU A 211 0.90 -12.71 4.53
N LEU A 212 0.21 -11.92 3.70
CA LEU A 212 -0.53 -12.47 2.56
C LEU A 212 0.39 -13.00 1.45
N GLU A 213 1.53 -12.37 1.22
CA GLU A 213 2.57 -12.90 0.33
C GLU A 213 3.05 -14.27 0.83
N PHE A 214 3.31 -14.39 2.14
CA PHE A 214 3.70 -15.65 2.75
C PHE A 214 2.63 -16.75 2.61
N LEU A 215 1.35 -16.41 2.83
CA LEU A 215 0.25 -17.38 2.78
C LEU A 215 -0.14 -17.79 1.36
N THR A 216 -0.11 -16.85 0.40
CA THR A 216 -0.61 -17.06 -0.96
C THR A 216 0.49 -17.36 -1.98
N GLY A 217 1.74 -17.04 -1.66
CA GLY A 217 2.85 -17.02 -2.61
C GLY A 217 2.81 -15.85 -3.61
N TYR A 218 1.87 -14.91 -3.46
CA TYR A 218 1.74 -13.73 -4.32
C TYR A 218 1.63 -12.45 -3.49
N ARG A 219 2.49 -11.48 -3.78
CA ARG A 219 2.44 -10.18 -3.13
C ARG A 219 1.18 -9.39 -3.53
N PRO A 220 0.37 -8.88 -2.59
CA PRO A 220 -0.74 -7.97 -2.89
C PRO A 220 -0.32 -6.69 -3.59
N HIS A 221 -1.22 -6.09 -4.37
CA HIS A 221 -1.06 -4.72 -4.81
C HIS A 221 -1.34 -3.77 -3.64
N VAL A 222 -0.49 -2.77 -3.39
CA VAL A 222 -0.66 -1.85 -2.25
C VAL A 222 -0.67 -0.40 -2.70
N VAL A 223 -1.69 0.38 -2.29
CA VAL A 223 -1.80 1.82 -2.57
C VAL A 223 -1.84 2.61 -1.27
N ILE A 224 -0.91 3.54 -1.10
CA ILE A 224 -0.73 4.31 0.15
C ILE A 224 -0.88 5.80 -0.13
N ASN A 225 -1.59 6.50 0.75
CA ASN A 225 -1.61 7.96 0.80
C ASN A 225 -0.62 8.46 1.86
N ASN A 226 0.35 9.28 1.43
CA ASN A 226 1.37 9.85 2.32
C ASN A 226 0.93 11.21 2.91
N LEU A 227 -0.12 11.84 2.37
CA LEU A 227 -0.65 13.08 2.89
C LEU A 227 -1.49 12.85 4.15
N HIS A 228 -1.28 13.69 5.15
CA HIS A 228 -2.13 13.69 6.32
C HIS A 228 -3.56 14.06 5.95
N GLN A 229 -4.55 13.40 6.56
CA GLN A 229 -5.97 13.60 6.22
C GLN A 229 -6.50 15.03 6.44
N THR A 230 -5.80 15.83 7.24
CA THR A 230 -6.07 17.27 7.39
C THR A 230 -5.68 18.10 6.15
N ARG A 231 -4.96 17.51 5.20
CA ARG A 231 -4.56 18.14 3.93
C ARG A 231 -5.44 17.62 2.81
N VAL A 232 -5.55 16.30 2.71
CA VAL A 232 -6.40 15.61 1.75
C VAL A 232 -6.91 14.36 2.43
N ASN A 233 -8.22 14.17 2.48
CA ASN A 233 -8.80 12.88 2.83
C ASN A 233 -9.26 12.20 1.54
N VAL A 234 -8.57 11.11 1.18
CA VAL A 234 -8.82 10.33 -0.06
C VAL A 234 -9.99 9.36 0.09
N ASN A 235 -10.47 9.15 1.32
CA ASN A 235 -11.64 8.36 1.63
C ASN A 235 -12.95 9.19 1.60
N LEU A 236 -12.89 10.43 1.11
CA LEU A 236 -14.04 11.31 0.88
C LEU A 236 -14.15 11.74 -0.59
N PRO A 237 -15.36 12.10 -1.07
CA PRO A 237 -15.56 12.68 -2.40
C PRO A 237 -14.66 13.89 -2.64
N PRO A 238 -14.19 14.15 -3.88
CA PRO A 238 -13.12 15.10 -4.14
C PRO A 238 -13.40 16.51 -3.62
N GLY A 239 -14.63 17.03 -3.72
CA GLY A 239 -14.96 18.36 -3.20
C GLY A 239 -14.77 18.47 -1.68
N ILE A 240 -15.26 17.47 -0.94
CA ILE A 240 -15.11 17.42 0.53
C ILE A 240 -13.67 17.07 0.89
N GLY A 241 -13.09 16.05 0.27
CA GLY A 241 -11.75 15.51 0.50
C GLY A 241 -10.64 16.55 0.31
N THR A 242 -10.84 17.52 -0.59
CA THR A 242 -9.80 18.46 -1.03
C THR A 242 -10.04 19.91 -0.62
N PHE A 243 -11.23 20.22 -0.08
CA PHE A 243 -11.63 21.60 0.23
C PHE A 243 -11.55 22.55 -0.98
N GLU A 244 -11.73 21.97 -2.18
CA GLU A 244 -11.57 22.63 -3.47
C GLU A 244 -10.17 23.24 -3.71
N VAL A 245 -9.15 22.84 -2.92
CA VAL A 245 -7.76 23.29 -3.12
C VAL A 245 -7.16 22.55 -4.32
N ASP A 246 -6.67 23.29 -5.31
CA ASP A 246 -6.19 22.70 -6.57
C ASP A 246 -5.07 21.67 -6.40
N GLU A 247 -4.10 21.93 -5.51
CA GLU A 247 -3.03 20.96 -5.25
C GLU A 247 -3.55 19.72 -4.51
N ALA A 248 -4.48 19.89 -3.58
CA ALA A 248 -5.17 18.78 -2.93
C ALA A 248 -5.95 17.94 -3.95
N ARG A 249 -6.65 18.57 -4.89
CA ARG A 249 -7.38 17.89 -5.98
C ARG A 249 -6.45 17.09 -6.88
N ARG A 250 -5.27 17.65 -7.22
CA ARG A 250 -4.23 16.91 -7.96
C ARG A 250 -3.71 15.69 -7.18
N ALA A 251 -3.47 15.84 -5.88
CA ALA A 251 -3.02 14.74 -5.03
C ALA A 251 -4.09 13.63 -4.91
N TRP A 252 -5.33 14.03 -4.65
CA TRP A 252 -6.50 13.14 -4.61
C TRP A 252 -6.65 12.37 -5.93
N HIS A 253 -6.66 13.06 -7.08
CA HIS A 253 -6.75 12.38 -8.38
C HIS A 253 -5.57 11.45 -8.65
N SER A 254 -4.37 11.80 -8.17
CA SER A 254 -3.18 10.96 -8.32
C SER A 254 -3.36 9.65 -7.57
N PHE A 255 -3.77 9.69 -6.29
CA PHE A 255 -4.07 8.51 -5.48
C PHE A 255 -5.14 7.62 -6.14
N HIS A 256 -6.27 8.21 -6.53
CA HIS A 256 -7.36 7.47 -7.16
C HIS A 256 -7.01 6.87 -8.53
N LYS A 257 -6.07 7.48 -9.26
CA LYS A 257 -5.50 6.91 -10.49
C LYS A 257 -4.63 5.68 -10.21
N LEU A 258 -3.95 5.61 -9.06
CA LEU A 258 -3.18 4.43 -8.65
C LEU A 258 -4.10 3.24 -8.34
N LEU A 259 -5.21 3.47 -7.63
CA LEU A 259 -6.23 2.42 -7.42
C LEU A 259 -6.75 1.87 -8.75
N TYR A 260 -7.07 2.73 -9.71
CA TYR A 260 -7.50 2.29 -11.03
C TYR A 260 -6.41 1.50 -11.78
N LYS A 261 -5.13 1.88 -11.64
CA LYS A 261 -4.01 1.09 -12.19
C LYS A 261 -3.92 -0.29 -11.55
N ALA A 262 -4.06 -0.39 -10.22
CA ALA A 262 -4.05 -1.66 -9.51
C ALA A 262 -5.21 -2.56 -9.98
N GLN A 263 -6.43 -2.04 -10.07
CA GLN A 263 -7.58 -2.80 -10.60
C GLN A 263 -7.34 -3.33 -12.02
N LYS A 264 -6.67 -2.56 -12.88
CA LYS A 264 -6.34 -3.01 -14.24
C LYS A 264 -5.38 -4.19 -14.30
N ARG A 265 -4.58 -4.45 -13.25
CA ARG A 265 -3.67 -5.60 -13.20
C ARG A 265 -4.41 -6.94 -13.20
N PHE A 266 -5.67 -6.94 -12.76
CA PHE A 266 -6.52 -8.11 -12.70
C PHE A 266 -7.01 -8.54 -14.09
N LYS A 267 -6.90 -7.68 -15.11
CA LYS A 267 -7.33 -7.97 -16.50
C LYS A 267 -8.75 -8.54 -16.59
N GLY A 268 -9.67 -8.02 -15.76
CA GLY A 268 -11.06 -8.46 -15.72
C GLY A 268 -11.33 -9.70 -14.84
N LYS A 269 -10.30 -10.31 -14.25
CA LYS A 269 -10.48 -11.34 -13.21
C LYS A 269 -11.12 -10.74 -11.95
N LYS A 270 -11.71 -11.64 -11.16
CA LYS A 270 -12.28 -11.29 -9.86
C LYS A 270 -11.20 -10.93 -8.85
N GLY A 271 -11.53 -10.06 -7.91
CA GLY A 271 -10.58 -9.58 -6.91
C GLY A 271 -11.22 -9.01 -5.66
N LEU A 272 -10.39 -8.84 -4.63
CA LEU A 272 -10.78 -8.22 -3.37
C LEU A 272 -9.93 -6.97 -3.10
N LEU A 273 -10.60 -5.85 -2.82
CA LEU A 273 -9.99 -4.64 -2.30
C LEU A 273 -10.28 -4.52 -0.79
N ILE A 274 -9.23 -4.29 0.00
CA ILE A 274 -9.33 -4.09 1.44
C ILE A 274 -8.81 -2.69 1.77
N ASP A 275 -9.71 -1.81 2.21
CA ASP A 275 -9.37 -0.49 2.74
C ASP A 275 -9.08 -0.61 4.24
N VAL A 276 -7.81 -0.47 4.62
CA VAL A 276 -7.32 -0.76 5.96
C VAL A 276 -7.34 0.51 6.80
N HIS A 277 -8.04 0.45 7.93
CA HIS A 277 -8.17 1.54 8.89
C HIS A 277 -7.80 1.06 10.28
N ALA A 278 -7.10 1.90 11.04
CA ALA A 278 -6.95 1.73 12.47
C ALA A 278 -7.75 2.77 13.22
N ASN A 279 -8.30 2.38 14.36
CA ASN A 279 -8.81 3.32 15.34
C ASN A 279 -8.15 3.06 16.71
N SER A 280 -7.70 4.14 17.33
CA SER A 280 -7.06 4.10 18.65
C SER A 280 -8.00 4.42 19.82
N LYS A 281 -9.30 4.66 19.58
CA LYS A 281 -10.26 5.07 20.61
C LYS A 281 -11.46 4.15 20.82
N THR A 282 -11.82 4.08 22.12
CA THR A 282 -13.06 3.68 22.79
C THR A 282 -13.30 2.21 23.14
N ASP A 283 -13.60 2.02 24.42
CA ASP A 283 -13.75 0.76 25.14
C ASP A 283 -15.13 0.09 24.93
N HIS A 284 -15.94 0.56 23.97
CA HIS A 284 -17.34 0.14 23.75
C HIS A 284 -17.67 -0.26 22.30
N ILE A 285 -16.66 -0.36 21.45
CA ILE A 285 -16.78 -0.70 20.02
C ILE A 285 -16.13 -2.08 19.78
N PRO A 286 -16.62 -2.88 18.80
CA PRO A 286 -15.94 -4.09 18.35
C PRO A 286 -14.44 -3.87 18.12
N GLU A 287 -13.65 -4.92 18.36
CA GLU A 287 -12.21 -4.91 18.11
C GLU A 287 -11.91 -4.82 16.62
N ILE A 288 -12.79 -5.42 15.80
CA ILE A 288 -12.68 -5.40 14.34
C ILE A 288 -14.07 -5.17 13.75
N ALA A 289 -14.18 -4.19 12.85
CA ALA A 289 -15.37 -3.99 12.05
C ALA A 289 -15.07 -4.19 10.56
N PHE A 290 -15.87 -5.04 9.91
CA PHE A 290 -15.89 -5.18 8.46
C PHE A 290 -17.05 -4.35 7.91
N ASN A 291 -16.72 -3.24 7.24
CA ASN A 291 -17.69 -2.30 6.71
C ASN A 291 -17.87 -2.55 5.22
N TYR A 292 -19.07 -2.99 4.87
CA TYR A 292 -19.47 -3.22 3.48
C TYR A 292 -20.40 -2.10 3.05
N GLY A 293 -20.13 -1.51 1.89
CA GLY A 293 -20.95 -0.42 1.38
C GLY A 293 -22.28 -0.97 0.88
N LEU A 294 -23.39 -0.44 1.39
CA LEU A 294 -24.73 -0.62 0.87
C LEU A 294 -25.24 0.68 0.25
N PHE A 295 -25.63 0.60 -1.02
CA PHE A 295 -26.05 1.74 -1.81
C PHE A 295 -27.48 1.50 -2.29
N LYS A 296 -28.41 2.30 -1.76
CA LYS A 296 -29.80 2.29 -2.18
C LYS A 296 -30.00 3.40 -3.20
N GLU A 297 -30.18 3.03 -4.48
CA GLU A 297 -30.64 3.95 -5.51
C GLU A 297 -32.03 3.51 -5.96
N SER A 298 -33.04 4.33 -5.68
CA SER A 298 -34.46 4.00 -5.95
C SER A 298 -34.89 2.69 -5.27
N GLU A 299 -35.49 1.75 -6.02
CA GLU A 299 -35.94 0.44 -5.55
C GLU A 299 -34.81 -0.62 -5.52
N ASN A 300 -33.63 -0.32 -6.08
CA ASN A 300 -32.52 -1.26 -6.14
C ASN A 300 -31.48 -0.99 -5.06
N THR A 301 -31.21 -2.01 -4.24
CA THR A 301 -30.07 -2.05 -3.33
C THR A 301 -28.89 -2.73 -4.02
N SER A 302 -27.73 -2.09 -3.95
CA SER A 302 -26.44 -2.62 -4.40
C SER A 302 -25.45 -2.63 -3.25
N SER A 303 -24.41 -3.45 -3.36
CA SER A 303 -23.37 -3.60 -2.34
C SER A 303 -21.97 -3.49 -2.95
N SER A 304 -20.97 -3.17 -2.11
CA SER A 304 -19.56 -3.18 -2.54
C SER A 304 -19.03 -4.58 -2.88
N ILE A 305 -19.85 -5.62 -2.67
CA ILE A 305 -19.56 -7.03 -2.93
C ILE A 305 -20.60 -7.69 -3.88
N ASP A 306 -21.26 -6.90 -4.73
CA ASP A 306 -22.29 -7.41 -5.64
C ASP A 306 -21.78 -8.46 -6.64
N SER A 307 -20.53 -8.32 -7.12
CA SER A 307 -19.90 -9.33 -7.97
C SER A 307 -19.82 -10.67 -7.23
N LEU A 308 -19.42 -10.66 -5.96
CA LEU A 308 -19.36 -11.83 -5.11
C LEU A 308 -20.74 -12.48 -4.93
N MET A 309 -21.75 -11.69 -4.58
CA MET A 309 -23.14 -12.17 -4.45
C MET A 309 -23.63 -12.82 -5.75
N ASN A 310 -23.39 -12.17 -6.90
CA ASN A 310 -23.90 -12.64 -8.18
C ASN A 310 -23.32 -13.98 -8.60
N HIS A 311 -22.03 -14.24 -8.31
CA HIS A 311 -21.39 -15.47 -8.78
C HIS A 311 -21.43 -16.63 -7.78
N THR A 312 -21.65 -16.35 -6.49
CA THR A 312 -21.83 -17.40 -5.47
C THR A 312 -23.29 -17.78 -5.29
N SER A 313 -24.23 -16.91 -5.69
CA SER A 313 -25.66 -17.00 -5.36
C SER A 313 -25.96 -17.00 -3.86
N LEU A 314 -25.00 -16.59 -3.03
CA LEU A 314 -25.17 -16.42 -1.58
C LEU A 314 -25.77 -15.04 -1.27
N SER A 315 -26.53 -14.97 -0.19
CA SER A 315 -27.04 -13.70 0.32
C SER A 315 -25.91 -12.84 0.89
N PHE A 316 -26.16 -11.52 0.95
CA PHE A 316 -25.23 -10.58 1.59
C PHE A 316 -24.89 -11.02 3.02
N HIS A 317 -25.90 -11.37 3.82
CA HIS A 317 -25.73 -11.86 5.19
C HIS A 317 -24.85 -13.12 5.27
N GLU A 318 -25.01 -14.09 4.38
CA GLU A 318 -24.14 -15.28 4.36
C GLU A 318 -22.69 -14.94 4.05
N LEU A 319 -22.43 -13.99 3.16
CA LEU A 319 -21.08 -13.57 2.80
C LEU A 319 -20.42 -12.70 3.88
N THR A 320 -21.20 -11.94 4.65
CA THR A 320 -20.67 -11.01 5.65
C THR A 320 -20.65 -11.56 7.06
N GLU A 321 -21.58 -12.46 7.43
CA GLU A 321 -21.77 -12.98 8.80
C GLU A 321 -21.89 -14.52 8.85
N GLY A 322 -21.95 -15.21 7.71
CA GLY A 322 -22.01 -16.66 7.66
C GLY A 322 -20.70 -17.33 8.09
N LYS A 323 -20.74 -18.66 8.29
CA LYS A 323 -19.60 -19.47 8.75
C LYS A 323 -18.36 -19.44 7.83
N ARG A 324 -18.51 -18.92 6.62
CA ARG A 324 -17.44 -18.78 5.62
C ARG A 324 -17.14 -17.32 5.31
N SER A 325 -17.46 -16.41 6.23
CA SER A 325 -17.20 -14.98 6.11
C SER A 325 -15.90 -14.60 6.82
N MET A 326 -15.26 -13.50 6.39
CA MET A 326 -14.10 -12.94 7.09
C MET A 326 -14.43 -12.58 8.54
N SER A 327 -15.65 -12.12 8.83
CA SER A 327 -16.05 -11.77 10.19
C SER A 327 -16.09 -12.99 11.11
N HIS A 328 -16.62 -14.12 10.62
CA HIS A 328 -16.64 -15.37 11.37
C HIS A 328 -15.23 -15.92 11.62
N TYR A 329 -14.33 -15.87 10.63
CA TYR A 329 -12.95 -16.33 10.84
C TYR A 329 -12.19 -15.49 11.88
N MET A 330 -12.48 -14.19 11.97
CA MET A 330 -11.93 -13.33 13.01
C MET A 330 -12.58 -13.60 14.38
N ASP A 331 -13.88 -13.86 14.43
CA ASP A 331 -14.59 -14.25 15.66
C ASP A 331 -14.05 -15.58 16.21
N GLU A 332 -13.78 -16.57 15.35
CA GLU A 332 -13.13 -17.84 15.73
C GLU A 332 -11.70 -17.65 16.27
N SER A 333 -11.03 -16.56 15.88
CA SER A 333 -9.71 -16.17 16.40
C SER A 333 -9.78 -15.44 17.74
N GLY A 334 -11.00 -15.26 18.28
CA GLY A 334 -11.25 -14.73 19.62
C GLY A 334 -11.48 -13.23 19.69
N TYR A 335 -11.68 -12.54 18.56
CA TYR A 335 -11.94 -11.11 18.52
C TYR A 335 -13.43 -10.79 18.65
N ASN A 336 -13.77 -9.66 19.27
CA ASN A 336 -15.12 -9.11 19.16
C ASN A 336 -15.30 -8.45 17.79
N VAL A 337 -16.03 -9.09 16.87
CA VAL A 337 -16.17 -8.67 15.48
C VAL A 337 -17.58 -8.16 15.17
N THR A 338 -17.69 -7.22 14.25
CA THR A 338 -18.99 -6.86 13.66
C THR A 338 -18.85 -6.71 12.15
N ALA A 339 -19.79 -7.27 11.39
CA ALA A 339 -19.94 -6.95 9.98
C ALA A 339 -21.04 -5.90 9.83
N VAL A 340 -20.68 -4.69 9.43
CA VAL A 340 -21.61 -3.57 9.39
C VAL A 340 -22.01 -3.29 7.94
N PRO A 341 -23.30 -3.45 7.60
CA PRO A 341 -23.84 -2.83 6.40
C PRO A 341 -23.86 -1.32 6.59
N GLN A 342 -22.96 -0.61 5.92
CA GLN A 342 -22.86 0.85 6.03
C GLN A 342 -23.51 1.53 4.83
N SER A 343 -24.36 2.53 5.08
CA SER A 343 -24.84 3.39 4.01
C SER A 343 -23.67 4.10 3.32
N ALA A 344 -23.82 4.41 2.02
CA ALA A 344 -22.85 5.15 1.20
C ALA A 344 -22.14 6.32 1.91
N LEU A 345 -22.84 7.05 2.78
CA LEU A 345 -22.31 8.22 3.48
C LEU A 345 -21.37 7.91 4.65
N ASN A 346 -21.35 6.67 5.13
CA ASN A 346 -20.58 6.26 6.32
C ASN A 346 -19.42 5.32 5.97
N VAL A 347 -19.42 4.71 4.78
CA VAL A 347 -18.30 3.90 4.28
C VAL A 347 -17.31 4.77 3.52
N SER A 348 -16.02 4.39 3.52
CA SER A 348 -14.99 5.06 2.72
C SER A 348 -15.39 5.19 1.25
N TYR A 349 -15.08 6.35 0.67
CA TYR A 349 -15.19 6.61 -0.77
C TYR A 349 -14.47 5.55 -1.60
N VAL A 350 -13.37 4.97 -1.09
CA VAL A 350 -12.64 3.90 -1.76
C VAL A 350 -13.52 2.64 -1.91
N VAL A 351 -14.18 2.20 -0.85
CA VAL A 351 -15.06 1.02 -0.90
C VAL A 351 -16.26 1.27 -1.81
N GLU A 352 -16.87 2.46 -1.73
CA GLU A 352 -17.97 2.84 -2.62
C GLU A 352 -17.54 2.90 -4.09
N HIS A 353 -16.40 3.52 -4.40
CA HIS A 353 -16.06 3.82 -5.78
C HIS A 353 -15.21 2.74 -6.43
N TYR A 354 -14.67 1.78 -5.68
CA TYR A 354 -13.80 0.72 -6.20
C TYR A 354 -14.34 -0.69 -6.00
N GLY A 355 -15.33 -0.89 -5.14
CA GLY A 355 -16.09 -2.14 -5.04
C GLY A 355 -16.98 -2.42 -6.25
N SER A 356 -17.59 -3.60 -6.26
CA SER A 356 -18.31 -4.17 -7.40
C SER A 356 -19.77 -3.74 -7.50
N ASN A 357 -20.15 -2.64 -6.84
CA ASN A 357 -21.54 -2.20 -6.81
C ASN A 357 -22.09 -1.87 -8.19
N LYS A 358 -23.39 -2.15 -8.36
CA LYS A 358 -24.10 -1.98 -9.64
C LYS A 358 -24.10 -0.55 -10.21
N ARG A 359 -23.80 0.47 -9.42
CA ARG A 359 -23.68 1.87 -9.90
C ARG A 359 -22.52 2.02 -10.90
N TYR A 360 -21.51 1.17 -10.79
CA TYR A 360 -20.35 1.15 -11.66
C TYR A 360 -20.23 -0.22 -12.37
N PRO A 361 -21.09 -0.49 -13.37
CA PRO A 361 -21.18 -1.81 -14.01
C PRO A 361 -19.87 -2.25 -14.68
N GLY A 362 -19.63 -3.57 -14.68
CA GLY A 362 -18.43 -4.19 -15.27
C GLY A 362 -17.25 -4.31 -14.31
N ARG A 363 -17.45 -4.06 -13.02
CA ARG A 363 -16.43 -4.27 -11.98
C ARG A 363 -16.56 -5.66 -11.36
N ASN A 364 -15.46 -6.40 -11.40
CA ASN A 364 -15.34 -7.72 -10.79
C ASN A 364 -14.49 -7.68 -9.51
N ILE A 365 -14.23 -6.49 -8.96
CA ILE A 365 -13.45 -6.32 -7.75
C ILE A 365 -14.40 -5.91 -6.64
N ASP A 366 -14.58 -6.80 -5.69
CA ASP A 366 -15.38 -6.60 -4.49
C ASP A 366 -14.54 -5.81 -3.46
N ALA A 367 -15.16 -5.03 -2.58
CA ALA A 367 -14.45 -4.18 -1.63
C ALA A 367 -15.05 -4.19 -0.22
N VAL A 368 -14.17 -4.08 0.77
CA VAL A 368 -14.50 -3.98 2.19
C VAL A 368 -13.56 -2.99 2.87
N GLN A 369 -14.06 -2.23 3.84
CA GLN A 369 -13.24 -1.46 4.77
C GLN A 369 -13.09 -2.25 6.06
N VAL A 370 -11.88 -2.33 6.60
CA VAL A 370 -11.58 -3.02 7.85
C VAL A 370 -11.11 -1.99 8.86
N ASP A 371 -11.92 -1.73 9.89
CA ASP A 371 -11.55 -0.88 11.02
C ASP A 371 -11.06 -1.76 12.17
N MET A 372 -9.82 -1.54 12.61
CA MET A 372 -9.22 -2.31 13.71
C MET A 372 -8.93 -1.43 14.91
N ARG A 373 -9.34 -1.89 16.09
CA ARG A 373 -9.04 -1.20 17.34
C ARG A 373 -7.65 -1.59 17.82
N ILE A 374 -6.73 -0.63 17.83
CA ILE A 374 -5.33 -0.89 18.18
C ILE A 374 -4.97 -0.27 19.52
N ASN A 375 -4.44 -1.11 20.41
CA ASN A 375 -3.73 -0.63 21.58
C ASN A 375 -2.29 -0.23 21.20
N ARG A 376 -2.04 1.08 21.09
CA ARG A 376 -0.73 1.64 20.69
C ARG A 376 0.45 1.19 21.57
N LYS A 377 0.19 0.68 22.78
CA LYS A 377 1.23 0.22 23.72
C LYS A 377 1.65 -1.23 23.52
N ASN A 378 0.95 -2.01 22.68
CA ASN A 378 1.19 -3.44 22.52
C ASN A 378 1.41 -3.84 21.05
N LYS A 379 2.62 -3.59 20.53
CA LYS A 379 3.01 -4.00 19.16
C LYS A 379 2.92 -5.51 18.91
N LYS A 380 3.05 -6.34 19.96
CA LYS A 380 2.91 -7.80 19.83
C LYS A 380 1.46 -8.17 19.47
N LEU A 381 0.48 -7.52 20.11
CA LEU A 381 -0.94 -7.70 19.81
C LEU A 381 -1.27 -7.25 18.38
N LEU A 382 -0.65 -6.16 17.90
CA LEU A 382 -0.80 -5.70 16.52
C LEU A 382 -0.39 -6.78 15.52
N LYS A 383 0.78 -7.40 15.74
CA LYS A 383 1.27 -8.45 14.86
C LYS A 383 0.34 -9.66 14.83
N THR A 384 -0.08 -10.16 15.98
CA THR A 384 -1.02 -11.28 16.06
C THR A 384 -2.34 -10.98 15.37
N MET A 385 -2.89 -9.77 15.56
CA MET A 385 -4.12 -9.35 14.86
C MET A 385 -3.96 -9.32 13.34
N VAL A 386 -2.81 -8.89 12.83
CA VAL A 386 -2.52 -8.92 11.38
C VAL A 386 -2.33 -10.35 10.88
N GLU A 387 -1.67 -11.23 11.62
CA GLU A 387 -1.53 -12.67 11.30
C GLU A 387 -2.92 -13.37 11.26
N ASP A 388 -3.81 -13.04 12.19
CA ASP A 388 -5.17 -13.60 12.19
C ASP A 388 -6.02 -13.02 11.04
N LEU A 389 -5.90 -11.71 10.77
CA LEU A 389 -6.59 -11.07 9.64
C LEU A 389 -6.10 -11.63 8.30
N SER A 390 -4.79 -11.82 8.12
CA SER A 390 -4.24 -12.41 6.88
C SER A 390 -4.75 -13.84 6.69
N SER A 391 -4.85 -14.63 7.76
CA SER A 391 -5.46 -15.96 7.75
C SER A 391 -6.95 -15.92 7.36
N ALA A 392 -7.74 -15.00 7.93
CA ALA A 392 -9.14 -14.82 7.58
C ALA A 392 -9.34 -14.42 6.12
N VAL A 393 -8.54 -13.47 5.63
CA VAL A 393 -8.53 -13.05 4.21
C VAL A 393 -8.14 -14.20 3.31
N TYR A 394 -7.10 -14.96 3.66
CA TYR A 394 -6.65 -16.12 2.87
C TYR A 394 -7.72 -17.20 2.76
N LYS A 395 -8.37 -17.59 3.86
CA LYS A 395 -9.49 -18.55 3.86
C LYS A 395 -10.64 -18.05 2.99
N PHE A 396 -10.98 -16.77 3.09
CA PHE A 396 -12.04 -16.16 2.29
C PHE A 396 -11.71 -16.14 0.80
N LEU A 397 -10.44 -15.89 0.43
CA LEU A 397 -9.99 -15.98 -0.95
C LEU A 397 -10.12 -17.41 -1.48
N LEU A 398 -9.63 -18.42 -0.76
CA LEU A 398 -9.75 -19.82 -1.17
C LEU A 398 -11.20 -20.27 -1.41
N GLU A 399 -12.15 -19.71 -0.66
CA GLU A 399 -13.56 -20.08 -0.77
C GLU A 399 -14.23 -19.43 -1.99
N TYR A 400 -13.81 -18.22 -2.41
CA TYR A 400 -14.59 -17.40 -3.34
C TYR A 400 -13.85 -16.81 -4.55
N TYR A 401 -12.52 -16.81 -4.58
CA TYR A 401 -11.69 -16.17 -5.61
C TYR A 401 -10.68 -17.13 -6.22
#